data_AF-A0A3C0HDL6-F1
#
_entry.id   AF-A0A3C0HDL6-F1
#
_cell.length_a   1.000
_cell.length_b   1.000
_cell.length_c   1.000
_cell.angle_alpha   90.00
_cell.angle_beta   90.00
_cell.angle_gamma   90.00
#
_symmetry.space_group_name_H-M   'P 1'
#
loop_
_entity.id
_entity.type
_entity.pdbx_description
1 polymer ?
#
loop_
_entity_poly.entity_id
_entity_poly.type
_entity_poly.pdbx_seq_one_letter_code
_entity_poly.pdbx_strand_id
1 'polypeptide(L)'
;DKPKLEVLFKELEFRSLAIQILGQAKQEAQPGQQQDLFSGFSANSSKQKEKATKTYAVVEKNIENTDHKYILVDTAEKRLELIKDLLKQKVIAYDTETTGIDAHQAELVGLSFSWKPSEAYYVPTPVDQDEAKAIVAEFAEVLGSPDIEKVGQNIKYDNTMLKWYGVEVVGPMFDTMIAHYLCEPDLRHKLDYLTEAYLEYKMVPIEQLIGKRGKNQLTMRDVPVEKVVEYAGEDADLTLQLVPILTDLLKENESEEVYRKIEEPLIKVLGEIEYNGVRINSQFLKDYSVDLGERIHEVKLEIYKQAGSEFNIASPRQVGEILFDRLKVPYRWRKTSSGQYSTDVEKLNELAPKHDIIQHILKYRKLSKLKSTYVDALPVLVNSRTGRIHSNFNQARAATGRLSSDNPNLQNIPIRDEAGREIRKAFEPRDKDHILLAADYSQIELRLIAEISQDKA
;
A
#
# COMPACT_ATOMS: atom_id res chain seq x y z
N ASP A 1 11.71 -37.30 13.69
CA ASP A 1 12.95 -37.29 12.89
C ASP A 1 13.15 -35.87 12.37
N LYS A 2 13.97 -35.07 13.08
CA LYS A 2 14.04 -33.60 12.90
C LYS A 2 14.41 -33.19 11.45
N PRO A 3 15.38 -33.84 10.79
CA PRO A 3 15.75 -33.52 9.41
C PRO A 3 14.65 -33.86 8.39
N LYS A 4 13.93 -34.98 8.56
CA LYS A 4 12.80 -35.32 7.67
C LYS A 4 11.62 -34.38 7.84
N LEU A 5 11.37 -33.91 9.06
CA LEU A 5 10.33 -32.91 9.33
C LEU A 5 10.67 -31.55 8.71
N GLU A 6 11.95 -31.18 8.69
CA GLU A 6 12.44 -29.94 8.08
C GLU A 6 12.25 -29.95 6.56
N VAL A 7 12.58 -31.06 5.90
CA VAL A 7 12.31 -31.27 4.48
C VAL A 7 10.81 -31.18 4.19
N LEU A 8 9.98 -31.86 4.99
CA LEU A 8 8.53 -31.84 4.81
C LEU A 8 7.91 -30.45 5.04
N PHE A 9 8.37 -29.70 6.05
CA PHE A 9 7.90 -28.32 6.25
C PHE A 9 8.37 -27.36 5.17
N LYS A 10 9.53 -27.63 4.57
CA LYS A 10 10.04 -26.88 3.43
C LYS A 10 9.23 -27.15 2.17
N GLU A 11 8.86 -28.41 1.92
CA GLU A 11 7.98 -28.82 0.81
C GLU A 11 6.55 -28.29 0.95
N LEU A 12 6.04 -28.20 2.19
CA LEU A 12 4.67 -27.77 2.49
C LEU A 12 4.54 -26.28 2.85
N GLU A 13 5.59 -25.49 2.68
CA GLU A 13 5.62 -24.03 2.92
C GLU A 13 5.23 -23.57 4.34
N PHE A 14 5.35 -24.44 5.33
CA PHE A 14 4.98 -24.12 6.73
C PHE A 14 6.14 -23.46 7.49
N ARG A 15 6.66 -22.34 6.96
CA ARG A 15 7.82 -21.62 7.53
C ARG A 15 7.62 -21.22 9.00
N SER A 16 6.46 -20.67 9.34
CA SER A 16 6.13 -20.25 10.72
C SER A 16 6.00 -21.45 11.68
N LEU A 17 5.44 -22.56 11.19
CA LEU A 17 5.26 -23.79 11.95
C LEU A 17 6.60 -24.52 12.16
N ALA A 18 7.47 -24.49 11.15
CA ALA A 18 8.82 -25.04 11.19
C ALA A 18 9.65 -24.36 12.28
N ILE A 19 9.64 -23.02 12.34
CA ILE A 19 10.35 -22.25 13.35
C ILE A 19 9.82 -22.58 14.76
N GLN A 20 8.51 -22.70 14.90
CA GLN A 20 7.86 -22.99 16.19
C GLN A 20 8.12 -24.43 16.68
N ILE A 21 8.23 -25.41 15.78
CA ILE A 21 8.35 -26.84 16.12
C ILE A 21 9.81 -27.30 16.17
N LEU A 22 10.68 -26.79 15.29
CA LEU A 22 12.06 -27.23 15.14
C LEU A 22 13.08 -26.33 15.86
N GLY A 23 12.71 -25.08 16.18
CA GLY A 23 13.64 -24.07 16.68
C GLY A 23 14.69 -23.66 15.64
N GLN A 24 15.47 -22.61 15.91
CA GLN A 24 16.53 -22.17 14.99
C GLN A 24 17.59 -23.26 14.79
N ALA A 25 17.80 -23.72 13.55
CA ALA A 25 18.80 -24.72 13.22
C ALA A 25 20.18 -24.04 12.99
N LYS A 26 21.21 -24.53 13.70
CA LYS A 26 22.63 -24.28 13.39
C LYS A 26 23.04 -25.18 12.22
N GLN A 27 23.74 -24.62 11.24
CA GLN A 27 24.27 -25.33 10.07
C GLN A 27 25.49 -26.18 10.43
N GLU A 28 25.48 -27.45 9.99
CA GLU A 28 26.68 -28.27 9.77
C GLU A 28 26.51 -29.05 8.44
N ALA A 29 27.61 -29.26 7.72
CA ALA A 29 27.64 -29.55 6.29
C ALA A 29 28.09 -30.99 5.93
N GLN A 30 27.49 -31.50 4.83
CA GLN A 30 27.97 -32.50 3.82
C GLN A 30 28.04 -34.02 4.15
N PRO A 31 28.17 -34.97 3.17
CA PRO A 31 27.78 -35.02 1.72
C PRO A 31 27.20 -36.40 1.22
N GLY A 32 26.72 -36.51 -0.04
CA GLY A 32 26.83 -37.74 -0.87
C GLY A 32 25.62 -38.31 -1.66
N GLN A 33 25.75 -38.35 -2.99
CA GLN A 33 25.08 -39.03 -4.15
C GLN A 33 24.14 -40.27 -3.97
N GLN A 34 23.11 -40.43 -4.83
CA GLN A 34 23.04 -41.33 -6.03
C GLN A 34 21.60 -41.51 -6.62
N GLN A 35 21.54 -41.90 -7.91
CA GLN A 35 20.47 -41.82 -8.92
C GLN A 35 19.28 -42.83 -8.89
N ASP A 36 18.20 -42.41 -9.59
CA ASP A 36 17.07 -43.07 -10.28
C ASP A 36 17.00 -44.61 -10.40
N LEU A 37 15.77 -45.16 -10.35
CA LEU A 37 15.31 -46.28 -11.19
C LEU A 37 13.78 -46.54 -11.07
N PHE A 38 13.10 -46.62 -12.22
CA PHE A 38 11.71 -47.05 -12.51
C PHE A 38 10.66 -45.99 -12.90
N SER A 39 10.57 -45.86 -14.23
CA SER A 39 9.53 -45.30 -15.08
C SER A 39 8.26 -46.18 -15.15
N GLY A 40 7.12 -45.57 -15.55
CA GLY A 40 6.16 -46.28 -16.41
C GLY A 40 4.68 -45.86 -16.39
N PHE A 41 4.26 -45.21 -17.48
CA PHE A 41 2.90 -45.10 -18.06
C PHE A 41 1.88 -44.17 -17.34
N SER A 42 1.10 -43.28 -17.98
CA SER A 42 0.62 -43.23 -19.38
C SER A 42 0.15 -41.82 -19.81
N ALA A 43 -0.10 -41.65 -21.12
CA ALA A 43 -0.02 -40.40 -21.87
C ALA A 43 -1.34 -39.65 -22.17
N ASN A 44 -1.15 -38.36 -22.49
CA ASN A 44 -1.87 -37.47 -23.43
C ASN A 44 -3.05 -36.59 -22.97
N SER A 45 -2.68 -35.31 -22.78
CA SER A 45 -3.09 -34.16 -23.60
C SER A 45 -4.08 -33.15 -23.01
N SER A 46 -3.52 -32.11 -22.38
CA SER A 46 -3.80 -30.71 -22.75
C SER A 46 -2.57 -29.87 -22.40
N LYS A 47 -2.08 -29.07 -23.36
CA LYS A 47 -0.92 -28.20 -23.19
C LYS A 47 -1.29 -27.04 -22.26
N GLN A 48 -1.21 -27.25 -20.96
CA GLN A 48 -0.88 -26.17 -20.03
C GLN A 48 0.64 -26.11 -19.99
N LYS A 49 1.22 -24.97 -20.37
CA LYS A 49 2.61 -24.68 -20.04
C LYS A 49 2.70 -24.76 -18.51
N GLU A 50 3.40 -25.78 -18.01
CA GLU A 50 3.83 -25.83 -16.62
C GLU A 50 4.61 -24.53 -16.35
N LYS A 51 3.97 -23.55 -15.70
CA LYS A 51 4.68 -22.50 -14.98
C LYS A 51 5.52 -23.27 -13.96
N ALA A 52 6.82 -23.36 -14.21
CA ALA A 52 7.76 -23.93 -13.27
C ALA A 52 7.59 -23.19 -11.95
N THR A 53 6.95 -23.83 -10.98
CA THR A 53 6.98 -23.45 -9.57
C THR A 53 8.44 -23.42 -9.19
N LYS A 54 9.05 -22.23 -9.21
CA LYS A 54 10.39 -22.01 -8.69
C LYS A 54 10.37 -22.43 -7.23
N THR A 55 11.01 -23.55 -6.94
CA THR A 55 11.25 -24.07 -5.61
C THR A 55 11.91 -22.95 -4.80
N TYR A 56 11.27 -22.45 -3.74
CA TYR A 56 11.88 -21.44 -2.87
C TYR A 56 13.09 -22.08 -2.15
N ALA A 57 14.26 -21.92 -2.76
CA ALA A 57 15.53 -22.14 -2.09
C ALA A 57 15.58 -21.24 -0.84
N VAL A 58 16.30 -21.67 0.20
CA VAL A 58 16.63 -20.75 1.29
C VAL A 58 17.48 -19.67 0.65
N VAL A 59 16.96 -18.45 0.59
CA VAL A 59 17.69 -17.32 0.00
C VAL A 59 18.93 -17.05 0.83
N GLU A 60 20.10 -17.28 0.24
CA GLU A 60 21.38 -17.17 0.94
C GLU A 60 21.97 -15.76 0.84
N LYS A 61 21.73 -15.04 -0.26
CA LYS A 61 22.32 -13.71 -0.48
C LYS A 61 21.63 -12.63 0.34
N ASN A 62 22.43 -11.75 0.91
CA ASN A 62 22.04 -10.55 1.64
C ASN A 62 23.23 -9.57 1.70
N ILE A 63 23.05 -8.47 2.41
CA ILE A 63 24.03 -7.38 2.48
C ILE A 63 25.37 -7.81 3.08
N GLU A 64 25.38 -8.79 3.98
CA GLU A 64 26.59 -9.22 4.70
C GLU A 64 27.48 -10.17 3.87
N ASN A 65 26.95 -10.75 2.78
CA ASN A 65 27.65 -11.78 2.00
C ASN A 65 27.61 -11.56 0.48
N THR A 66 27.09 -10.42 0.03
CA THR A 66 27.08 -10.01 -1.38
C THR A 66 27.98 -8.80 -1.53
N ASP A 67 28.98 -8.88 -2.40
CA ASP A 67 29.88 -7.76 -2.66
C ASP A 67 29.10 -6.57 -3.23
N HIS A 68 29.23 -5.42 -2.59
CA HIS A 68 28.59 -4.17 -3.00
C HIS A 68 29.46 -2.97 -2.61
N LYS A 69 29.13 -1.80 -3.17
CA LYS A 69 29.83 -0.55 -2.91
C LYS A 69 28.81 0.57 -2.73
N TYR A 70 28.44 0.83 -1.48
CA TYR A 70 27.53 1.92 -1.11
C TYR A 70 28.32 3.08 -0.52
N ILE A 71 28.10 4.28 -1.06
CA ILE A 71 28.99 5.43 -0.88
C ILE A 71 28.24 6.58 -0.23
N LEU A 72 28.78 7.09 0.88
CA LEU A 72 28.30 8.31 1.52
C LEU A 72 28.77 9.57 0.79
N VAL A 73 27.80 10.41 0.40
CA VAL A 73 27.96 11.66 -0.35
C VAL A 73 27.53 12.84 0.52
N ASP A 74 28.33 13.12 1.55
CA ASP A 74 28.06 14.07 2.64
C ASP A 74 28.69 15.46 2.44
N THR A 75 29.49 15.67 1.39
CA THR A 75 30.11 16.98 1.08
C THR A 75 29.63 17.53 -0.27
N ALA A 76 29.71 18.84 -0.44
CA ALA A 76 29.31 19.52 -1.69
C ALA A 76 30.12 19.04 -2.89
N GLU A 77 31.41 18.76 -2.71
CA GLU A 77 32.29 18.25 -3.77
C GLU A 77 31.84 16.87 -4.25
N LYS A 78 31.55 15.95 -3.31
CA LYS A 78 31.04 14.62 -3.64
C LYS A 78 29.68 14.70 -4.34
N ARG A 79 28.78 15.58 -3.90
CA ARG A 79 27.47 15.79 -4.54
C ARG A 79 27.63 16.29 -5.97
N LEU A 80 28.53 17.25 -6.20
CA LEU A 80 28.82 17.77 -7.53
C LEU A 80 29.39 16.69 -8.48
N GLU A 81 30.27 15.81 -7.97
CA GLU A 81 30.79 14.68 -8.74
C GLU A 81 29.68 13.67 -9.07
N LEU A 82 28.85 13.31 -8.10
CA LEU A 82 27.71 12.42 -8.27
C LEU A 82 26.75 12.97 -9.34
N ILE A 83 26.36 14.24 -9.27
CA ILE A 83 25.46 14.88 -10.24
C ILE A 83 26.04 14.78 -11.66
N LYS A 84 27.34 15.06 -11.84
CA LYS A 84 28.00 14.93 -13.15
C LYS A 84 27.96 13.51 -13.69
N ASP A 85 28.05 12.51 -12.83
CA ASP A 85 27.99 11.11 -13.25
C ASP A 85 26.56 10.67 -13.56
N LEU A 86 25.58 11.09 -12.75
CA LEU A 86 24.16 10.83 -12.99
C LEU A 86 23.68 11.43 -14.32
N LEU A 87 24.11 12.65 -14.67
CA LEU A 87 23.74 13.30 -15.94
C LEU A 87 24.23 12.57 -17.19
N LYS A 88 25.21 11.66 -17.07
CA LYS A 88 25.70 10.84 -18.19
C LYS A 88 24.84 9.60 -18.43
N GLN A 89 23.98 9.25 -17.47
CA GLN A 89 23.23 7.99 -17.51
C GLN A 89 21.95 8.13 -18.30
N LYS A 90 21.44 6.99 -18.78
CA LYS A 90 20.11 6.91 -19.43
C LYS A 90 19.03 6.41 -18.49
N VAL A 91 19.42 5.64 -17.47
CA VAL A 91 18.54 5.07 -16.46
C VAL A 91 19.23 5.28 -15.13
N ILE A 92 18.49 5.79 -14.14
CA ILE A 92 18.92 5.86 -12.75
C ILE A 92 17.79 5.34 -11.87
N ALA A 93 18.12 4.52 -10.88
CA ALA A 93 17.24 4.27 -9.75
C ALA A 93 17.50 5.32 -8.66
N TYR A 94 16.44 5.74 -7.99
CA TYR A 94 16.55 6.61 -6.84
C TYR A 94 15.46 6.30 -5.80
N ASP A 95 15.74 6.64 -4.55
CA ASP A 95 14.82 6.45 -3.44
C ASP A 95 14.98 7.59 -2.40
N THR A 96 13.94 7.82 -1.61
CA THR A 96 13.94 8.82 -0.53
C THR A 96 13.78 8.19 0.85
N GLU A 97 14.74 8.47 1.72
CA GLU A 97 14.62 8.13 3.13
C GLU A 97 13.87 9.23 3.87
N THR A 98 12.95 8.88 4.76
CA THR A 98 12.05 9.87 5.40
C THR A 98 11.72 9.53 6.85
N THR A 99 11.15 10.50 7.58
CA THR A 99 10.75 10.32 8.98
C THR A 99 9.43 9.56 9.18
N GLY A 100 8.72 9.21 8.10
CA GLY A 100 7.40 8.61 8.17
C GLY A 100 7.00 7.90 6.89
N ILE A 101 5.75 7.44 6.82
CA ILE A 101 5.19 6.73 5.66
C ILE A 101 4.18 7.57 4.86
N ASP A 102 3.95 8.81 5.29
CA ASP A 102 3.04 9.76 4.66
C ASP A 102 3.87 10.96 4.19
N ALA A 103 4.07 11.05 2.87
CA ALA A 103 4.91 12.08 2.25
C ALA A 103 4.40 13.50 2.50
N HIS A 104 3.12 13.67 2.86
CA HIS A 104 2.55 14.98 3.18
C HIS A 104 2.89 15.44 4.59
N GLN A 105 3.25 14.52 5.49
CA GLN A 105 3.57 14.82 6.89
C GLN A 105 5.05 14.61 7.23
N ALA A 106 5.70 13.69 6.53
CA ALA A 106 7.10 13.34 6.76
C ALA A 106 8.07 14.47 6.39
N GLU A 107 9.30 14.28 6.82
CA GLU A 107 10.47 15.08 6.48
C GLU A 107 11.48 14.18 5.78
N LEU A 108 12.17 14.74 4.79
CA LEU A 108 13.22 14.05 4.06
C LEU A 108 14.43 13.85 4.97
N VAL A 109 14.99 12.64 4.89
CA VAL A 109 16.19 12.23 5.60
C VAL A 109 17.38 12.18 4.65
N GLY A 110 17.20 11.64 3.45
CA GLY A 110 18.22 11.62 2.42
C GLY A 110 17.70 11.07 1.10
N LEU A 111 18.59 11.06 0.12
CA LEU A 111 18.35 10.55 -1.22
C LEU A 111 19.34 9.42 -1.47
N SER A 112 18.92 8.33 -2.10
CA SER A 112 19.84 7.35 -2.67
C SER A 112 19.71 7.27 -4.19
N PHE A 113 20.81 6.90 -4.85
CA PHE A 113 20.88 6.74 -6.29
C PHE A 113 21.70 5.51 -6.67
N SER A 114 21.29 4.81 -7.72
CA SER A 114 22.08 3.77 -8.39
C SER A 114 21.87 3.84 -9.89
N TRP A 115 22.92 3.57 -10.67
CA TRP A 115 22.83 3.39 -12.13
C TRP A 115 23.60 2.16 -12.62
N LYS A 116 24.14 1.38 -11.68
CA LYS A 116 24.95 0.22 -11.95
C LYS A 116 24.74 -0.80 -10.81
N PRO A 117 24.53 -2.09 -11.13
CA PRO A 117 24.37 -3.13 -10.12
C PRO A 117 25.52 -3.14 -9.10
N SER A 118 25.16 -3.36 -7.84
CA SER A 118 26.07 -3.44 -6.69
C SER A 118 26.80 -2.14 -6.37
N GLU A 119 26.34 -0.99 -6.89
CA GLU A 119 26.91 0.33 -6.62
C GLU A 119 25.80 1.36 -6.40
N ALA A 120 25.85 2.07 -5.28
CA ALA A 120 24.85 3.09 -4.93
C ALA A 120 25.47 4.22 -4.09
N TYR A 121 24.77 5.34 -4.05
CA TYR A 121 25.22 6.58 -3.44
C TYR A 121 24.12 7.11 -2.53
N TYR A 122 24.47 7.46 -1.30
CA TYR A 122 23.54 8.05 -0.34
C TYR A 122 23.92 9.49 0.00
N VAL A 123 22.97 10.39 -0.15
CA VAL A 123 23.09 11.83 0.10
C VAL A 123 22.24 12.17 1.33
N PRO A 124 22.83 12.36 2.52
CA PRO A 124 22.08 12.77 3.71
C PRO A 124 21.63 14.23 3.57
N THR A 125 20.48 14.54 4.16
CA THR A 125 19.98 15.92 4.30
C THR A 125 19.86 16.29 5.78
N PRO A 126 20.15 17.55 6.16
CA PRO A 126 20.04 18.01 7.54
C PRO A 126 18.58 18.10 8.01
N VAL A 127 18.38 18.33 9.30
CA VAL A 127 17.05 18.61 9.89
C VAL A 127 16.54 19.98 9.45
N ASP A 128 17.42 20.95 9.26
CA ASP A 128 17.05 22.27 8.79
C ASP A 128 16.44 22.18 7.39
N GLN A 129 15.19 22.64 7.27
CA GLN A 129 14.41 22.43 6.06
C GLN A 129 14.94 23.26 4.88
N ASP A 130 15.50 24.44 5.12
CA ASP A 130 16.00 25.30 4.05
C ASP A 130 17.36 24.80 3.54
N GLU A 131 18.23 24.33 4.44
CA GLU A 131 19.46 23.64 4.06
C GLU A 131 19.17 22.32 3.30
N ALA A 132 18.20 21.54 3.76
CA ALA A 132 17.78 20.32 3.08
C ALA A 132 17.22 20.62 1.68
N LYS A 133 16.37 21.64 1.52
CA LYS A 133 15.91 22.10 0.20
C LYS A 133 17.06 22.53 -0.69
N ALA A 134 18.05 23.25 -0.15
CA ALA A 134 19.22 23.67 -0.93
C ALA A 134 20.00 22.47 -1.49
N ILE A 135 20.22 21.44 -0.67
CA ILE A 135 20.88 20.19 -1.11
C ILE A 135 20.03 19.46 -2.15
N VAL A 136 18.72 19.29 -1.92
CA VAL A 136 17.83 18.60 -2.86
C VAL A 136 17.76 19.33 -4.20
N ALA A 137 17.76 20.67 -4.19
CA ALA A 137 17.76 21.49 -5.39
C ALA A 137 19.00 21.29 -6.28
N GLU A 138 20.14 20.87 -5.72
CA GLU A 138 21.32 20.51 -6.52
C GLU A 138 21.03 19.36 -7.50
N PHE A 139 20.12 18.45 -7.15
CA PHE A 139 19.74 17.29 -7.97
C PHE A 139 18.58 17.57 -8.94
N ALA A 140 18.05 18.80 -8.97
CA ALA A 140 16.90 19.16 -9.79
C ALA A 140 17.15 18.95 -11.29
N GLU A 141 18.38 19.18 -11.77
CA GLU A 141 18.72 18.97 -13.19
C GLU A 141 18.66 17.48 -13.57
N VAL A 142 19.15 16.59 -12.70
CA VAL A 142 19.11 15.13 -12.92
C VAL A 142 17.67 14.62 -12.88
N LEU A 143 16.94 14.96 -11.81
CA LEU A 143 15.57 14.49 -11.57
C LEU A 143 14.56 15.12 -12.54
N GLY A 144 14.82 16.35 -13.00
CA GLY A 144 14.02 17.07 -13.99
C GLY A 144 14.40 16.77 -15.44
N SER A 145 15.44 15.98 -15.70
CA SER A 145 15.89 15.71 -17.08
C SER A 145 14.90 14.81 -17.84
N PRO A 146 14.38 15.20 -19.01
CA PRO A 146 13.50 14.34 -19.81
C PRO A 146 14.23 13.15 -20.46
N ASP A 147 15.56 13.19 -20.51
CA ASP A 147 16.40 12.21 -21.22
C ASP A 147 16.90 11.06 -20.33
N ILE A 148 16.59 11.11 -19.03
CA ILE A 148 16.96 10.11 -18.03
C ILE A 148 15.69 9.44 -17.52
N GLU A 149 15.57 8.13 -17.69
CA GLU A 149 14.51 7.32 -17.08
C GLU A 149 14.77 7.14 -15.59
N LYS A 150 13.76 7.39 -14.76
CA LYS A 150 13.83 7.26 -13.30
C LYS A 150 13.17 5.98 -12.86
N VAL A 151 13.91 5.15 -12.16
CA VAL A 151 13.44 3.90 -11.60
C VAL A 151 13.22 4.08 -10.10
N GLY A 152 12.12 3.53 -9.60
CA GLY A 152 11.85 3.52 -8.17
C GLY A 152 10.88 2.39 -7.82
N GLN A 153 10.75 2.12 -6.53
CA GLN A 153 9.72 1.27 -6.00
C GLN A 153 8.66 2.17 -5.35
N ASN A 154 7.41 2.18 -5.85
CA ASN A 154 6.40 3.13 -5.36
C ASN A 154 6.86 4.60 -5.52
N ILE A 155 7.44 4.92 -6.67
CA ILE A 155 8.14 6.18 -7.01
C ILE A 155 7.26 7.43 -6.82
N LYS A 156 5.93 7.27 -6.79
CA LYS A 156 4.98 8.34 -6.49
C LYS A 156 5.23 8.95 -5.09
N TYR A 157 5.62 8.13 -4.11
CA TYR A 157 5.98 8.60 -2.76
C TYR A 157 7.18 9.55 -2.82
N ASP A 158 8.25 9.11 -3.49
CA ASP A 158 9.50 9.87 -3.64
C ASP A 158 9.30 11.14 -4.45
N ASN A 159 8.56 11.06 -5.56
CA ASN A 159 8.15 12.22 -6.35
C ASN A 159 7.41 13.26 -5.49
N THR A 160 6.50 12.81 -4.62
CA THR A 160 5.73 13.69 -3.73
C THR A 160 6.60 14.31 -2.65
N MET A 161 7.53 13.53 -2.07
CA MET A 161 8.53 14.03 -1.13
C MET A 161 9.39 15.11 -1.77
N LEU A 162 10.00 14.84 -2.92
CA LEU A 162 10.84 15.79 -3.65
C LEU A 162 10.10 17.08 -4.01
N LYS A 163 8.80 16.98 -4.32
CA LYS A 163 7.97 18.15 -4.61
C LYS A 163 7.79 19.07 -3.41
N TRP A 164 7.70 18.53 -2.18
CA TRP A 164 7.72 19.35 -0.95
C TRP A 164 9.04 20.08 -0.73
N TYR A 165 10.11 19.61 -1.36
CA TYR A 165 11.44 20.20 -1.36
C TYR A 165 11.72 21.04 -2.63
N GLY A 166 10.70 21.30 -3.45
CA GLY A 166 10.79 22.19 -4.61
C GLY A 166 11.38 21.56 -5.87
N VAL A 167 11.56 20.24 -5.91
CA VAL A 167 12.07 19.52 -7.07
C VAL A 167 10.95 18.72 -7.73
N GLU A 168 10.79 18.90 -9.04
CA GLU A 168 9.85 18.14 -9.86
C GLU A 168 10.59 17.03 -10.62
N VAL A 169 10.11 15.80 -10.50
CA VAL A 169 10.64 14.67 -11.27
C VAL A 169 9.91 14.60 -12.62
N VAL A 170 10.68 14.58 -13.69
CA VAL A 170 10.18 14.65 -15.07
C VAL A 170 10.83 13.55 -15.91
N GLY A 171 10.27 13.25 -17.07
CA GLY A 171 10.79 12.24 -17.99
C GLY A 171 10.18 10.86 -17.76
N PRO A 172 10.68 9.83 -18.47
CA PRO A 172 10.20 8.46 -18.33
C PRO A 172 10.41 7.94 -16.90
N MET A 173 9.47 7.14 -16.41
CA MET A 173 9.53 6.52 -15.09
C MET A 173 9.30 5.02 -15.18
N PHE A 174 10.02 4.27 -14.35
CA PHE A 174 9.81 2.85 -14.15
C PHE A 174 9.58 2.54 -12.67
N ASP A 175 8.32 2.39 -12.27
CA ASP A 175 7.92 1.88 -10.97
C ASP A 175 7.87 0.35 -10.96
N THR A 176 8.76 -0.29 -10.19
CA THR A 176 8.87 -1.76 -10.06
C THR A 176 7.66 -2.39 -9.39
N MET A 177 6.99 -1.69 -8.47
CA MET A 177 5.77 -2.15 -7.80
C MET A 177 4.64 -2.31 -8.81
N ILE A 178 4.43 -1.29 -9.63
CA ILE A 178 3.38 -1.23 -10.64
C ILE A 178 3.67 -2.24 -11.76
N ALA A 179 4.92 -2.32 -12.22
CA ALA A 179 5.33 -3.26 -13.24
C ALA A 179 5.06 -4.71 -12.82
N HIS A 180 5.44 -5.08 -11.59
CA HIS A 180 5.14 -6.41 -11.05
C HIS A 180 3.62 -6.63 -10.86
N TYR A 181 2.90 -5.61 -10.40
CA TYR A 181 1.46 -5.70 -10.18
C TYR A 181 0.64 -5.99 -11.44
N LEU A 182 1.01 -5.40 -12.59
CA LEU A 182 0.34 -5.71 -13.85
C LEU A 182 0.52 -7.16 -14.30
N CYS A 183 1.60 -7.81 -13.86
CA CYS A 183 1.92 -9.18 -14.24
C CYS A 183 1.35 -10.22 -13.27
N GLU A 184 1.39 -9.95 -11.96
CA GLU A 184 1.02 -10.91 -10.92
C GLU A 184 0.16 -10.26 -9.81
N PRO A 185 -1.05 -9.72 -10.13
CA PRO A 185 -1.83 -8.81 -9.27
C PRO A 185 -2.30 -9.38 -7.92
N ASP A 186 -2.27 -10.70 -7.75
CA ASP A 186 -2.67 -11.39 -6.51
C ASP A 186 -1.50 -11.58 -5.53
N LEU A 187 -0.26 -11.30 -5.96
CA LEU A 187 0.94 -11.46 -5.15
C LEU A 187 1.23 -10.22 -4.29
N ARG A 188 2.31 -10.29 -3.50
CA ARG A 188 2.82 -9.11 -2.80
C ARG A 188 3.70 -8.33 -3.77
N HIS A 189 3.65 -7.00 -3.71
CA HIS A 189 4.41 -6.13 -4.61
C HIS A 189 5.45 -5.28 -3.88
N LYS A 190 5.81 -5.66 -2.65
CA LYS A 190 6.84 -4.96 -1.88
C LYS A 190 8.23 -5.35 -2.37
N LEU A 191 9.20 -4.45 -2.25
CA LEU A 191 10.57 -4.66 -2.72
C LEU A 191 11.20 -5.91 -2.10
N ASP A 192 11.06 -6.10 -0.78
CA ASP A 192 11.57 -7.28 -0.05
C ASP A 192 11.10 -8.62 -0.65
N TYR A 193 9.84 -8.68 -1.07
CA TYR A 193 9.30 -9.85 -1.75
C TYR A 193 9.88 -10.01 -3.16
N LEU A 194 10.01 -8.91 -3.92
CA LEU A 194 10.52 -8.94 -5.29
C LEU A 194 11.99 -9.39 -5.32
N THR A 195 12.82 -8.85 -4.43
CA THR A 195 14.24 -9.22 -4.39
C THR A 195 14.42 -10.68 -3.95
N GLU A 196 13.62 -11.17 -2.99
CA GLU A 196 13.67 -12.57 -2.57
C GLU A 196 13.26 -13.49 -3.73
N ALA A 197 12.18 -13.15 -4.46
CA ALA A 197 11.61 -13.99 -5.50
C ALA A 197 12.37 -13.97 -6.84
N TYR A 198 12.94 -12.83 -7.22
CA TYR A 198 13.53 -12.62 -8.55
C TYR A 198 15.04 -12.47 -8.55
N LEU A 199 15.65 -11.97 -7.47
CA LEU A 199 17.10 -11.81 -7.34
C LEU A 199 17.74 -12.84 -6.42
N GLU A 200 16.91 -13.67 -5.75
CA GLU A 200 17.35 -14.59 -4.69
C GLU A 200 18.19 -13.84 -3.65
N TYR A 201 17.70 -12.65 -3.25
CA TYR A 201 18.37 -11.76 -2.31
C TYR A 201 17.41 -11.29 -1.22
N LYS A 202 17.84 -11.43 0.04
CA LYS A 202 17.07 -11.03 1.22
C LYS A 202 17.58 -9.69 1.75
N MET A 203 16.73 -8.67 1.62
CA MET A 203 16.98 -7.31 2.09
C MET A 203 17.02 -7.20 3.61
N VAL A 204 17.66 -6.13 4.08
CA VAL A 204 17.63 -5.68 5.46
C VAL A 204 16.23 -5.16 5.80
N PRO A 205 15.49 -5.78 6.72
CA PRO A 205 14.19 -5.26 7.13
C PRO A 205 14.33 -3.93 7.88
N ILE A 206 13.52 -2.93 7.52
CA ILE A 206 13.51 -1.61 8.17
C ILE A 206 13.36 -1.70 9.70
N GLU A 207 12.63 -2.69 10.22
CA GLU A 207 12.46 -2.90 11.68
C GLU A 207 13.79 -3.20 12.41
N GLN A 208 14.84 -3.64 11.71
CA GLN A 208 16.18 -3.79 12.29
C GLN A 208 16.86 -2.44 12.54
N LEU A 209 16.50 -1.42 11.77
CA LEU A 209 17.03 -0.06 11.90
C LEU A 209 16.20 0.74 12.91
N ILE A 210 14.89 0.78 12.72
CA ILE A 210 14.00 1.69 13.47
C ILE A 210 13.19 0.99 14.58
N GLY A 211 13.31 -0.32 14.72
CA GLY A 211 12.53 -1.12 15.66
C GLY A 211 11.15 -1.52 15.13
N LYS A 212 10.42 -2.30 15.93
CA LYS A 212 9.09 -2.81 15.59
C LYS A 212 8.06 -1.69 15.52
N ARG A 213 7.08 -1.86 14.63
CA ARG A 213 5.95 -0.94 14.49
C ARG A 213 5.23 -0.70 15.82
N GLY A 214 5.15 0.56 16.25
CA GLY A 214 4.48 0.95 17.49
C GLY A 214 4.81 2.37 17.92
N LYS A 215 4.31 2.78 19.09
CA LYS A 215 4.48 4.15 19.63
C LYS A 215 5.94 4.55 19.87
N ASN A 216 6.83 3.58 20.03
CA ASN A 216 8.24 3.79 20.34
C ASN A 216 9.15 3.43 19.16
N GLN A 217 8.59 3.28 17.96
CA GLN A 217 9.39 3.07 16.75
C GLN A 217 10.18 4.35 16.47
N LEU A 218 11.46 4.20 16.16
CA LEU A 218 12.31 5.31 15.73
C LEU A 218 11.96 5.73 14.29
N THR A 219 12.60 6.78 13.82
CA THR A 219 12.55 7.22 12.43
C THR A 219 13.91 7.02 11.76
N MET A 220 13.99 7.09 10.43
CA MET A 220 15.29 7.02 9.73
C MET A 220 16.24 8.17 10.12
N ARG A 221 15.72 9.26 10.71
CA ARG A 221 16.51 10.36 11.28
C ARG A 221 17.32 9.94 12.51
N ASP A 222 16.84 8.97 13.26
CA ASP A 222 17.45 8.52 14.52
C ASP A 222 18.53 7.43 14.29
N VAL A 223 18.67 6.96 13.05
CA VAL A 223 19.58 5.87 12.69
C VAL A 223 20.96 6.43 12.34
N PRO A 224 22.07 5.79 12.79
CA PRO A 224 23.42 6.18 12.38
C PRO A 224 23.57 6.18 10.85
N VAL A 225 24.17 7.24 10.30
CA VAL A 225 24.26 7.47 8.86
C VAL A 225 24.87 6.29 8.11
N GLU A 226 25.84 5.59 8.71
CA GLU A 226 26.51 4.45 8.10
C GLU A 226 25.53 3.29 7.84
N LYS A 227 24.55 3.09 8.71
CA LYS A 227 23.50 2.08 8.50
C LYS A 227 22.46 2.52 7.48
N VAL A 228 22.20 3.83 7.41
CA VAL A 228 21.29 4.39 6.40
C VAL A 228 21.91 4.30 5.01
N VAL A 229 23.22 4.51 4.87
CA VAL A 229 23.95 4.32 3.60
C VAL A 229 23.76 2.90 3.07
N GLU A 230 23.92 1.90 3.94
CA GLU A 230 23.75 0.49 3.59
C GLU A 230 22.33 0.18 3.16
N TYR A 231 21.34 0.56 3.97
CA TYR A 231 19.92 0.32 3.70
C TYR A 231 19.42 1.05 2.45
N ALA A 232 19.65 2.35 2.35
CA ALA A 232 19.17 3.16 1.23
C ALA A 232 19.91 2.83 -0.08
N GLY A 233 21.18 2.44 0.02
CA GLY A 233 21.97 1.94 -1.11
C GLY A 233 21.43 0.61 -1.64
N GLU A 234 21.10 -0.32 -0.74
CA GLU A 234 20.46 -1.60 -1.06
C GLU A 234 19.12 -1.39 -1.78
N ASP A 235 18.26 -0.50 -1.27
CA ASP A 235 16.95 -0.21 -1.86
C ASP A 235 17.08 0.31 -3.30
N ALA A 236 17.95 1.30 -3.55
CA ALA A 236 18.15 1.86 -4.89
C ALA A 236 18.80 0.86 -5.87
N ASP A 237 19.81 0.13 -5.43
CA ASP A 237 20.55 -0.85 -6.24
C ASP A 237 19.65 -2.02 -6.66
N LEU A 238 18.97 -2.66 -5.71
CA LEU A 238 18.13 -3.81 -6.01
C LEU A 238 16.91 -3.43 -6.85
N THR A 239 16.36 -2.23 -6.64
CA THR A 239 15.30 -1.66 -7.50
C THR A 239 15.77 -1.55 -8.95
N LEU A 240 17.00 -1.07 -9.19
CA LEU A 240 17.58 -1.03 -10.53
C LEU A 240 17.74 -2.43 -11.14
N GLN A 241 18.23 -3.40 -10.35
CA GLN A 241 18.47 -4.77 -10.81
C GLN A 241 17.18 -5.50 -11.21
N LEU A 242 16.02 -5.12 -10.67
CA LEU A 242 14.72 -5.69 -11.03
C LEU A 242 14.20 -5.24 -12.40
N VAL A 243 14.64 -4.08 -12.91
CA VAL A 243 14.15 -3.47 -14.17
C VAL A 243 14.19 -4.43 -15.37
N PRO A 244 15.33 -5.06 -15.73
CA PRO A 244 15.36 -5.95 -16.89
C PRO A 244 14.39 -7.13 -16.73
N ILE A 245 14.31 -7.71 -15.52
CA ILE A 245 13.43 -8.85 -15.23
C ILE A 245 11.96 -8.46 -15.38
N LEU A 246 11.56 -7.33 -14.80
CA LEU A 246 10.17 -6.86 -14.85
C LEU A 246 9.79 -6.36 -16.24
N THR A 247 10.75 -5.80 -16.99
CA THR A 247 10.53 -5.41 -18.40
C THR A 247 10.23 -6.63 -19.26
N ASP A 248 10.99 -7.72 -19.09
CA ASP A 248 10.74 -8.97 -19.81
C ASP A 248 9.39 -9.57 -19.38
N LEU A 249 9.07 -9.54 -18.09
CA LEU A 249 7.79 -10.02 -17.58
C LEU A 249 6.59 -9.22 -18.15
N LEU A 250 6.71 -7.90 -18.26
CA LEU A 250 5.69 -7.05 -18.89
C LEU A 250 5.46 -7.41 -20.35
N LYS A 251 6.52 -7.73 -21.10
CA LYS A 251 6.43 -8.19 -22.49
C LYS A 251 5.77 -9.56 -22.60
N GLU A 252 6.16 -10.49 -21.74
CA GLU A 252 5.59 -11.85 -21.70
C GLU A 252 4.10 -11.86 -21.36
N ASN A 253 3.63 -10.90 -20.55
CA ASN A 253 2.21 -10.75 -20.18
C ASN A 253 1.43 -9.82 -21.13
N GLU A 254 2.06 -9.29 -22.19
CA GLU A 254 1.45 -8.32 -23.12
C GLU A 254 0.95 -7.03 -22.42
N SER A 255 1.53 -6.69 -21.26
CA SER A 255 1.14 -5.56 -20.41
C SER A 255 2.03 -4.33 -20.57
N GLU A 256 3.08 -4.39 -21.39
CA GLU A 256 4.02 -3.28 -21.61
C GLU A 256 3.30 -2.01 -22.11
N GLU A 257 2.33 -2.14 -23.03
CA GLU A 257 1.59 -0.99 -23.53
C GLU A 257 0.70 -0.35 -22.46
N VAL A 258 0.02 -1.17 -21.65
CA VAL A 258 -0.79 -0.69 -20.51
C VAL A 258 0.09 0.04 -19.51
N TYR A 259 1.26 -0.51 -19.20
CA TYR A 259 2.23 0.12 -18.32
C TYR A 259 2.65 1.50 -18.85
N ARG A 260 3.19 1.56 -20.07
CA ARG A 260 3.77 2.78 -20.64
C ARG A 260 2.74 3.86 -20.98
N LYS A 261 1.52 3.50 -21.36
CA LYS A 261 0.49 4.46 -21.80
C LYS A 261 -0.51 4.84 -20.72
N ILE A 262 -0.72 3.99 -19.71
CA ILE A 262 -1.74 4.21 -18.68
C ILE A 262 -1.07 4.37 -17.32
N GLU A 263 -0.36 3.35 -16.83
CA GLU A 263 0.09 3.34 -15.43
C GLU A 263 1.25 4.30 -15.16
N GLU A 264 2.26 4.35 -16.04
CA GLU A 264 3.41 5.25 -15.91
C GLU A 264 2.98 6.73 -15.90
N PRO A 265 2.21 7.24 -16.89
CA PRO A 265 1.73 8.62 -16.85
C PRO A 265 0.85 8.94 -15.63
N LEU A 266 0.11 7.94 -15.13
CA LEU A 266 -0.79 8.09 -14.00
C LEU A 266 -0.04 8.34 -12.68
N ILE A 267 1.22 7.90 -12.55
CA ILE A 267 2.08 8.19 -11.38
C ILE A 267 2.15 9.70 -11.13
N LYS A 268 2.48 10.48 -12.16
CA LYS A 268 2.58 11.94 -12.06
C LYS A 268 1.23 12.56 -11.74
N VAL A 269 0.18 12.14 -12.44
CA VAL A 269 -1.18 12.68 -12.25
C VAL A 269 -1.69 12.43 -10.83
N LEU A 270 -1.47 11.23 -10.28
CA LEU A 270 -1.84 10.92 -8.90
C LEU A 270 -1.01 11.74 -7.92
N GLY A 271 0.31 11.82 -8.10
CA GLY A 271 1.17 12.70 -7.29
C GLY A 271 0.67 14.16 -7.27
N GLU A 272 0.22 14.69 -8.40
CA GLU A 272 -0.41 16.03 -8.48
C GLU A 272 -1.74 16.11 -7.72
N ILE A 273 -2.61 15.11 -7.84
CA ILE A 273 -3.91 15.08 -7.13
C ILE A 273 -3.67 15.05 -5.62
N GLU A 274 -2.73 14.21 -5.16
CA GLU A 274 -2.36 14.06 -3.76
C GLU A 274 -1.73 15.33 -3.21
N TYR A 275 -0.73 15.88 -3.90
CA TYR A 275 -0.08 17.13 -3.53
C TYR A 275 -1.07 18.30 -3.46
N ASN A 276 -2.04 18.37 -4.38
CA ASN A 276 -3.05 19.42 -4.36
C ASN A 276 -3.97 19.32 -3.15
N GLY A 277 -4.32 18.10 -2.72
CA GLY A 277 -5.24 17.83 -1.62
C GLY A 277 -6.64 18.42 -1.83
N VAL A 278 -7.49 18.33 -0.81
CA VAL A 278 -8.86 18.88 -0.80
C VAL A 278 -9.12 19.68 0.48
N ARG A 279 -9.79 20.83 0.34
CA ARG A 279 -10.16 21.65 1.49
C ARG A 279 -11.43 21.11 2.11
N ILE A 280 -11.48 21.14 3.44
CA ILE A 280 -12.69 20.82 4.20
C ILE A 280 -13.04 21.92 5.21
N ASN A 281 -14.33 22.06 5.50
CA ASN A 281 -14.84 22.88 6.58
C ASN A 281 -14.83 22.09 7.88
N SER A 282 -13.74 22.18 8.62
CA SER A 282 -13.59 21.48 9.89
C SER A 282 -14.59 21.91 10.96
N GLN A 283 -15.07 23.17 10.92
CA GLN A 283 -16.06 23.66 11.89
C GLN A 283 -17.42 23.02 11.63
N PHE A 284 -17.88 23.03 10.37
CA PHE A 284 -19.11 22.36 9.97
C PHE A 284 -19.12 20.88 10.37
N LEU A 285 -18.00 20.17 10.18
CA LEU A 285 -17.90 18.76 10.61
C LEU A 285 -17.97 18.61 12.14
N LYS A 286 -17.37 19.52 12.92
CA LYS A 286 -17.48 19.50 14.38
C LYS A 286 -18.92 19.71 14.85
N ASP A 287 -19.63 20.66 14.26
CA ASP A 287 -21.03 20.92 14.59
C ASP A 287 -21.90 19.71 14.23
N TYR A 288 -21.69 19.16 13.02
CA TYR A 288 -22.39 17.96 12.57
C TYR A 288 -22.04 16.70 13.39
N SER A 289 -20.86 16.66 14.02
CA SER A 289 -20.49 15.60 14.96
C SER A 289 -21.42 15.57 16.18
N VAL A 290 -21.79 16.75 16.70
CA VAL A 290 -22.72 16.88 17.83
C VAL A 290 -24.10 16.35 17.44
N ASP A 291 -24.64 16.82 16.31
CA ASP A 291 -25.94 16.39 15.79
C ASP A 291 -26.01 14.88 15.55
N LEU A 292 -24.95 14.30 14.95
CA LEU A 292 -24.87 12.85 14.77
C LEU A 292 -24.78 12.12 16.11
N GLY A 293 -24.07 12.68 17.09
CA GLY A 293 -23.97 12.13 18.44
C GLY A 293 -25.33 12.00 19.11
N GLU A 294 -26.17 13.03 19.01
CA GLU A 294 -27.54 13.02 19.53
C GLU A 294 -28.40 11.96 18.83
N ARG A 295 -28.40 11.92 17.49
CA ARG A 295 -29.14 10.91 16.72
C ARG A 295 -28.69 9.48 17.02
N ILE A 296 -27.39 9.27 17.23
CA ILE A 296 -26.85 7.96 17.63
C ILE A 296 -27.37 7.59 19.02
N HIS A 297 -27.41 8.54 19.94
CA HIS A 297 -27.92 8.33 21.30
C HIS A 297 -29.41 7.96 21.31
N GLU A 298 -30.24 8.67 20.55
CA GLU A 298 -31.67 8.35 20.41
C GLU A 298 -31.89 6.93 19.89
N VAL A 299 -31.22 6.56 18.79
CA VAL A 299 -31.34 5.21 18.22
C VAL A 299 -30.84 4.15 19.20
N LYS A 300 -29.80 4.45 19.97
CA LYS A 300 -29.26 3.56 21.02
C LYS A 300 -30.29 3.28 22.11
N LEU A 301 -31.00 4.31 22.58
CA LEU A 301 -32.06 4.15 23.59
C LEU A 301 -33.21 3.28 23.07
N GLU A 302 -33.62 3.46 21.82
CA GLU A 302 -34.66 2.62 21.20
C GLU A 302 -34.23 1.15 21.08
N ILE A 303 -32.95 0.89 20.74
CA ILE A 303 -32.41 -0.48 20.72
C ILE A 303 -32.43 -1.10 22.11
N TYR A 304 -32.03 -0.37 23.14
CA TYR A 304 -32.04 -0.87 24.52
C TYR A 304 -33.44 -1.17 25.03
N LYS A 305 -34.40 -0.30 24.72
CA LYS A 305 -35.81 -0.52 25.02
C LYS A 305 -36.35 -1.79 24.36
N GLN A 306 -36.03 -2.03 23.10
CA GLN A 306 -36.47 -3.22 22.35
C GLN A 306 -35.75 -4.49 22.79
N ALA A 307 -34.47 -4.40 23.19
CA ALA A 307 -33.69 -5.52 23.70
C ALA A 307 -34.02 -5.89 25.17
N GLY A 308 -34.56 -4.94 25.95
CA GLY A 308 -34.79 -5.09 27.38
C GLY A 308 -33.50 -5.18 28.21
N SER A 309 -32.38 -4.68 27.68
CA SER A 309 -31.10 -4.55 28.38
C SER A 309 -30.12 -3.69 27.61
N GLU A 310 -29.14 -3.13 28.32
CA GLU A 310 -28.00 -2.49 27.72
C GLU A 310 -26.95 -3.51 27.26
N PHE A 311 -26.32 -3.22 26.12
CA PHE A 311 -25.20 -3.99 25.57
C PHE A 311 -24.40 -3.12 24.59
N ASN A 312 -23.25 -3.60 24.16
CA ASN A 312 -22.43 -2.95 23.14
C ASN A 312 -22.96 -3.25 21.73
N ILE A 313 -23.70 -2.29 21.17
CA ILE A 313 -24.30 -2.38 19.83
C ILE A 313 -23.24 -2.43 18.71
N ALA A 314 -22.03 -1.92 18.98
CA ALA A 314 -20.91 -2.01 18.04
C ALA A 314 -20.29 -3.41 18.00
N SER A 315 -20.54 -4.29 19.00
CA SER A 315 -20.01 -5.64 19.05
C SER A 315 -20.90 -6.62 18.26
N PRO A 316 -20.41 -7.21 17.15
CA PRO A 316 -21.18 -8.21 16.39
C PRO A 316 -21.61 -9.40 17.24
N ARG A 317 -20.77 -9.80 18.20
CA ARG A 317 -21.04 -10.91 19.13
C ARG A 317 -22.24 -10.61 20.03
N GLN A 318 -22.22 -9.48 20.74
CA GLN A 318 -23.31 -9.14 21.67
C GLN A 318 -24.62 -8.87 20.92
N VAL A 319 -24.55 -8.23 19.75
CA VAL A 319 -25.73 -8.10 18.87
C VAL A 319 -26.29 -9.47 18.50
N GLY A 320 -25.44 -10.43 18.14
CA GLY A 320 -25.86 -11.79 17.82
C GLY A 320 -26.53 -12.51 18.99
N GLU A 321 -25.92 -12.44 20.18
CA GLU A 321 -26.48 -13.03 21.41
C GLU A 321 -27.86 -12.44 21.74
N ILE A 322 -28.03 -11.12 21.64
CA ILE A 322 -29.32 -10.46 21.88
C ILE A 322 -30.38 -10.86 20.84
N LEU A 323 -30.05 -10.78 19.55
CA LEU A 323 -31.03 -11.04 18.48
C LEU A 323 -31.46 -12.52 18.45
N PHE A 324 -30.49 -13.44 18.49
CA PHE A 324 -30.74 -14.84 18.17
C PHE A 324 -30.94 -15.71 19.42
N ASP A 325 -30.22 -15.44 20.51
CA ASP A 325 -30.37 -16.24 21.73
C ASP A 325 -31.47 -15.71 22.64
N ARG A 326 -31.57 -14.38 22.82
CA ARG A 326 -32.57 -13.77 23.72
C ARG A 326 -33.90 -13.46 23.04
N LEU A 327 -33.87 -12.71 21.94
CA LEU A 327 -35.08 -12.31 21.20
C LEU A 327 -35.60 -13.41 20.26
N LYS A 328 -34.84 -14.52 20.13
CA LYS A 328 -35.21 -15.70 19.33
C LYS A 328 -35.55 -15.38 17.88
N VAL A 329 -34.89 -14.38 17.29
CA VAL A 329 -34.99 -14.10 15.85
C VAL A 329 -34.49 -15.33 15.09
N PRO A 330 -35.22 -15.82 14.07
CA PRO A 330 -34.78 -16.98 13.29
C PRO A 330 -33.44 -16.73 12.58
N TYR A 331 -32.46 -17.59 12.82
CA TYR A 331 -31.14 -17.55 12.18
C TYR A 331 -30.94 -18.80 11.31
N ARG A 332 -30.93 -18.62 9.98
CA ARG A 332 -30.87 -19.74 9.01
C ARG A 332 -29.45 -20.06 8.51
N TRP A 333 -28.49 -19.19 8.79
CA TRP A 333 -27.12 -19.35 8.30
C TRP A 333 -26.27 -20.20 9.26
N ARG A 334 -25.10 -20.63 8.80
CA ARG A 334 -24.09 -21.20 9.70
C ARG A 334 -23.47 -20.11 10.57
N LYS A 335 -23.06 -20.48 11.78
CA LYS A 335 -22.19 -19.64 12.61
C LYS A 335 -20.80 -19.55 11.98
N THR A 336 -20.04 -18.52 12.33
CA THR A 336 -18.64 -18.38 11.91
C THR A 336 -17.79 -19.53 12.44
N SER A 337 -16.57 -19.68 11.91
CA SER A 337 -15.58 -20.65 12.43
C SER A 337 -15.29 -20.46 13.92
N SER A 338 -15.44 -19.24 14.44
CA SER A 338 -15.33 -18.89 15.87
C SER A 338 -16.60 -19.19 16.70
N GLY A 339 -17.64 -19.79 16.10
CA GLY A 339 -18.89 -20.14 16.78
C GLY A 339 -19.83 -18.95 17.04
N GLN A 340 -19.59 -17.79 16.41
CA GLN A 340 -20.39 -16.58 16.59
C GLN A 340 -21.47 -16.46 15.52
N TYR A 341 -22.57 -15.77 15.84
CA TYR A 341 -23.53 -15.35 14.81
C TYR A 341 -22.92 -14.25 13.96
N SER A 342 -23.03 -14.38 12.64
CA SER A 342 -22.65 -13.29 11.74
C SER A 342 -23.81 -12.30 11.68
N THR A 343 -23.50 -11.04 11.99
CA THR A 343 -24.45 -9.92 11.98
C THR A 343 -24.06 -8.93 10.88
N ASP A 344 -23.57 -9.43 9.76
CA ASP A 344 -23.15 -8.58 8.64
C ASP A 344 -24.36 -7.87 8.01
N VAL A 345 -24.10 -6.74 7.35
CA VAL A 345 -25.15 -5.84 6.84
C VAL A 345 -26.15 -6.57 5.94
N GLU A 346 -25.67 -7.46 5.05
CA GLU A 346 -26.52 -8.26 4.16
C GLU A 346 -27.51 -9.14 4.93
N LYS A 347 -27.02 -9.93 5.91
CA LYS A 347 -27.88 -10.82 6.70
C LYS A 347 -28.87 -10.06 7.56
N LEU A 348 -28.44 -8.94 8.15
CA LEU A 348 -29.33 -8.09 8.92
C LEU A 348 -30.38 -7.44 8.03
N ASN A 349 -30.05 -7.01 6.81
CA ASN A 349 -31.01 -6.45 5.86
C ASN A 349 -32.11 -7.46 5.46
N GLU A 350 -31.79 -8.74 5.35
CA GLU A 350 -32.81 -9.77 5.07
C GLU A 350 -33.81 -9.93 6.22
N LEU A 351 -33.37 -9.72 7.46
CA LEU A 351 -34.21 -9.85 8.66
C LEU A 351 -34.93 -8.55 9.04
N ALA A 352 -34.38 -7.40 8.65
CA ALA A 352 -34.85 -6.07 8.98
C ALA A 352 -36.35 -5.82 8.69
N PRO A 353 -36.95 -6.31 7.58
CA PRO A 353 -38.38 -6.07 7.30
C PRO A 353 -39.34 -6.66 8.33
N LYS A 354 -38.90 -7.64 9.13
CA LYS A 354 -39.72 -8.32 10.14
C LYS A 354 -39.40 -7.93 11.58
N HIS A 355 -38.33 -7.16 11.79
CA HIS A 355 -37.78 -6.89 13.12
C HIS A 355 -37.24 -5.46 13.22
N ASP A 356 -37.98 -4.58 13.88
CA ASP A 356 -37.64 -3.16 14.05
C ASP A 356 -36.28 -2.95 14.73
N ILE A 357 -35.93 -3.81 15.70
CA ILE A 357 -34.63 -3.73 16.39
C ILE A 357 -33.46 -3.86 15.42
N ILE A 358 -33.61 -4.66 14.37
CA ILE A 358 -32.57 -4.86 13.36
C ILE A 358 -32.43 -3.62 12.48
N GLN A 359 -33.54 -2.97 12.12
CA GLN A 359 -33.51 -1.69 11.40
C GLN A 359 -32.78 -0.61 12.23
N HIS A 360 -33.07 -0.53 13.53
CA HIS A 360 -32.38 0.40 14.42
C HIS A 360 -30.89 0.07 14.56
N ILE A 361 -30.51 -1.20 14.70
CA ILE A 361 -29.09 -1.61 14.76
C ILE A 361 -28.35 -1.22 13.46
N LEU A 362 -28.95 -1.46 12.29
CA LEU A 362 -28.39 -1.05 11.01
C LEU A 362 -28.21 0.47 10.93
N LYS A 363 -29.23 1.24 11.36
CA LYS A 363 -29.17 2.71 11.44
C LYS A 363 -28.06 3.17 12.39
N TYR A 364 -27.96 2.59 13.58
CA TYR A 364 -26.92 2.89 14.57
C TYR A 364 -25.52 2.66 13.99
N ARG A 365 -25.27 1.50 13.39
CA ARG A 365 -23.96 1.16 12.81
C ARG A 365 -23.58 2.10 11.68
N LYS A 366 -24.55 2.46 10.84
CA LYS A 366 -24.36 3.42 9.75
C LYS A 366 -23.98 4.81 10.28
N LEU A 367 -24.77 5.37 11.20
CA LEU A 367 -24.49 6.68 11.79
C LEU A 367 -23.16 6.68 12.56
N SER A 368 -22.89 5.63 13.34
CA SER A 368 -21.64 5.49 14.10
C SER A 368 -20.44 5.45 13.17
N LYS A 369 -20.49 4.66 12.09
CA LYS A 369 -19.41 4.62 11.08
C LYS A 369 -19.23 5.96 10.39
N LEU A 370 -20.32 6.63 10.00
CA LEU A 370 -20.26 7.97 9.41
C LEU A 370 -19.55 8.97 10.34
N LYS A 371 -19.93 8.96 11.61
CA LYS A 371 -19.34 9.82 12.64
C LYS A 371 -17.86 9.51 12.84
N SER A 372 -17.51 8.26 13.14
CA SER A 372 -16.14 7.88 13.49
C SER A 372 -15.16 7.93 12.31
N THR A 373 -15.59 7.49 11.13
CA THR A 373 -14.70 7.32 9.97
C THR A 373 -14.53 8.61 9.18
N TYR A 374 -15.53 9.50 9.18
CA TYR A 374 -15.49 10.72 8.39
C TYR A 374 -15.58 11.97 9.25
N VAL A 375 -16.65 12.13 10.02
CA VAL A 375 -16.94 13.42 10.68
C VAL A 375 -15.90 13.77 11.75
N ASP A 376 -15.52 12.80 12.58
CA ASP A 376 -14.53 13.00 13.63
C ASP A 376 -13.09 12.88 13.11
N ALA A 377 -12.87 12.04 12.10
CA ALA A 377 -11.52 11.73 11.61
C ALA A 377 -10.98 12.76 10.62
N LEU A 378 -11.79 13.22 9.66
CA LEU A 378 -11.34 14.14 8.60
C LEU A 378 -10.72 15.44 9.15
N PRO A 379 -11.28 16.11 10.17
CA PRO A 379 -10.68 17.31 10.75
C PRO A 379 -9.27 17.10 11.31
N VAL A 380 -8.96 15.90 11.81
CA VAL A 380 -7.65 15.56 12.38
C VAL A 380 -6.61 15.27 11.29
N LEU A 381 -7.06 14.93 10.09
CA LEU A 381 -6.20 14.64 8.92
C LEU A 381 -5.88 15.89 8.09
N VAL A 382 -6.34 17.07 8.52
CA VAL A 382 -5.99 18.32 7.85
C VAL A 382 -4.50 18.60 8.07
N ASN A 383 -3.77 18.66 6.96
CA ASN A 383 -2.36 18.98 6.96
C ASN A 383 -2.15 20.44 7.43
N SER A 384 -1.29 20.63 8.43
CA SER A 384 -1.03 21.94 9.02
C SER A 384 -0.32 22.91 8.07
N ARG A 385 0.44 22.40 7.09
CA ARG A 385 1.19 23.21 6.11
C ARG A 385 0.26 23.82 5.06
N THR A 386 -0.78 23.09 4.66
CA THR A 386 -1.67 23.50 3.54
C THR A 386 -3.08 23.87 3.96
N GLY A 387 -3.53 23.45 5.15
CA GLY A 387 -4.94 23.53 5.55
C GLY A 387 -5.86 22.61 4.74
N ARG A 388 -5.31 21.55 4.11
CA ARG A 388 -6.05 20.61 3.25
C ARG A 388 -5.79 19.17 3.67
N ILE A 389 -6.70 18.28 3.27
CA ILE A 389 -6.52 16.84 3.40
C ILE A 389 -5.83 16.31 2.14
N HIS A 390 -4.82 15.48 2.33
CA HIS A 390 -4.09 14.82 1.25
C HIS A 390 -4.32 13.31 1.42
N SER A 391 -5.06 12.71 0.49
CA SER A 391 -5.38 11.27 0.50
C SER A 391 -4.39 10.53 -0.39
N ASN A 392 -3.98 9.32 0.00
CA ASN A 392 -3.09 8.50 -0.81
C ASN A 392 -3.93 7.61 -1.75
N PHE A 393 -3.66 7.70 -3.06
CA PHE A 393 -4.23 6.85 -4.10
C PHE A 393 -3.24 5.74 -4.48
N ASN A 394 -3.67 4.49 -4.42
CA ASN A 394 -2.83 3.33 -4.73
C ASN A 394 -3.28 2.68 -6.04
N GLN A 395 -2.32 2.51 -6.97
CA GLN A 395 -2.49 1.80 -8.25
C GLN A 395 -2.43 0.27 -8.04
N ALA A 396 -1.46 -0.23 -7.29
CA ALA A 396 -1.16 -1.66 -7.14
C ALA A 396 -1.83 -2.31 -5.91
N ARG A 397 -3.16 -2.20 -5.75
CA ARG A 397 -3.87 -2.78 -4.58
C ARG A 397 -5.09 -3.64 -4.90
N ALA A 398 -5.98 -3.18 -5.77
CA ALA A 398 -7.19 -3.93 -6.10
C ALA A 398 -6.93 -4.83 -7.29
N ALA A 399 -7.20 -6.13 -7.25
CA ALA A 399 -6.96 -7.03 -8.40
C ALA A 399 -7.67 -6.61 -9.71
N THR A 400 -8.71 -5.76 -9.63
CA THR A 400 -9.47 -5.27 -10.77
C THR A 400 -8.81 -4.11 -11.53
N GLY A 401 -7.66 -3.59 -11.08
CA GLY A 401 -7.02 -2.40 -11.64
C GLY A 401 -7.64 -1.07 -11.21
N ARG A 402 -8.68 -1.08 -10.36
CA ARG A 402 -9.25 0.16 -9.82
C ARG A 402 -8.32 0.79 -8.79
N LEU A 403 -8.17 2.11 -8.86
CA LEU A 403 -7.53 2.88 -7.79
C LEU A 403 -8.21 2.60 -6.46
N SER A 404 -7.42 2.54 -5.40
CA SER A 404 -7.90 2.57 -4.01
C SER A 404 -7.41 3.83 -3.31
N SER A 405 -8.09 4.28 -2.25
CA SER A 405 -7.64 5.43 -1.45
C SER A 405 -7.54 5.10 0.04
N ASP A 406 -6.57 5.70 0.72
CA ASP A 406 -6.45 5.69 2.18
C ASP A 406 -5.88 7.00 2.75
N ASN A 407 -5.93 7.13 4.08
CA ASN A 407 -5.47 8.29 4.84
C ASN A 407 -5.94 9.67 4.33
N PRO A 408 -7.25 9.91 4.13
CA PRO A 408 -8.41 9.05 4.33
C PRO A 408 -8.88 8.36 3.05
N ASN A 409 -9.75 7.34 3.15
CA ASN A 409 -10.41 6.76 1.98
C ASN A 409 -11.55 7.67 1.49
N LEU A 410 -11.25 8.51 0.51
CA LEU A 410 -12.22 9.44 -0.08
C LEU A 410 -13.22 8.77 -1.03
N GLN A 411 -12.89 7.59 -1.57
CA GLN A 411 -13.76 6.84 -2.48
C GLN A 411 -15.02 6.31 -1.80
N ASN A 412 -14.92 5.95 -0.51
CA ASN A 412 -16.00 5.31 0.23
C ASN A 412 -16.97 6.28 0.92
N ILE A 413 -16.86 7.60 0.67
CA ILE A 413 -17.78 8.59 1.25
C ILE A 413 -19.18 8.42 0.63
N PRO A 414 -20.21 8.06 1.42
CA PRO A 414 -21.53 7.73 0.87
C PRO A 414 -22.16 8.87 0.06
N ILE A 415 -22.80 8.51 -1.06
CA ILE A 415 -23.40 9.46 -2.02
C ILE A 415 -24.92 9.58 -1.84
N ARG A 416 -25.61 8.46 -1.67
CA ARG A 416 -27.08 8.39 -1.79
C ARG A 416 -27.81 8.79 -0.50
N ASP A 417 -27.14 8.65 0.63
CA ASP A 417 -27.74 8.92 1.94
C ASP A 417 -27.70 10.39 2.28
N GLU A 418 -28.77 10.91 2.87
CA GLU A 418 -28.83 12.28 3.38
C GLU A 418 -27.65 12.60 4.30
N ALA A 419 -27.38 11.73 5.29
CA ALA A 419 -26.26 11.92 6.20
C ALA A 419 -24.88 11.90 5.51
N GLY A 420 -24.75 11.18 4.39
CA GLY A 420 -23.53 11.19 3.57
C GLY A 420 -23.41 12.44 2.70
N ARG A 421 -24.54 12.94 2.19
CA ARG A 421 -24.61 14.22 1.47
C ARG A 421 -24.20 15.39 2.35
N GLU A 422 -24.59 15.38 3.62
CA GLU A 422 -24.12 16.41 4.58
C GLU A 422 -22.60 16.40 4.72
N ILE A 423 -21.97 15.22 4.83
CA ILE A 423 -20.50 15.13 4.90
C ILE A 423 -19.85 15.72 3.65
N ARG A 424 -20.43 15.50 2.46
CA ARG A 424 -19.91 16.07 1.21
C ARG A 424 -20.01 17.59 1.15
N LYS A 425 -20.97 18.22 1.84
CA LYS A 425 -21.04 19.69 1.96
C LYS A 425 -19.86 20.28 2.72
N ALA A 426 -19.18 19.47 3.53
CA ALA A 426 -17.96 19.90 4.20
C ALA A 426 -16.78 20.09 3.23
N PHE A 427 -16.81 19.50 2.03
CA PHE A 427 -15.75 19.66 1.05
C PHE A 427 -15.99 20.97 0.30
N GLU A 428 -15.03 21.89 0.43
CA GLU A 428 -15.13 23.25 -0.12
C GLU A 428 -14.17 23.44 -1.29
N PRO A 429 -14.46 24.38 -2.21
CA PRO A 429 -13.48 24.85 -3.18
C PRO A 429 -12.21 25.32 -2.47
N ARG A 430 -11.07 25.30 -3.19
CA ARG A 430 -9.77 25.71 -2.60
C ARG A 430 -9.82 27.12 -2.00
N ASP A 431 -10.49 28.04 -2.67
CA ASP A 431 -10.73 29.41 -2.23
C ASP A 431 -11.99 29.99 -2.90
N LYS A 432 -12.24 31.29 -2.68
CA LYS A 432 -13.41 32.02 -3.18
C LYS A 432 -13.45 32.19 -4.71
N ASP A 433 -12.31 32.05 -5.38
CA ASP A 433 -12.16 32.26 -6.82
C ASP A 433 -12.28 30.93 -7.60
N HIS A 434 -12.55 29.82 -6.89
CA HIS A 434 -12.71 28.48 -7.43
C HIS A 434 -14.09 27.89 -7.13
N ILE A 435 -14.49 26.92 -7.96
CA ILE A 435 -15.68 26.08 -7.74
C ILE A 435 -15.30 24.61 -7.72
N LEU A 436 -16.14 23.77 -7.11
CA LEU A 436 -16.04 22.32 -7.23
C LEU A 436 -16.86 21.85 -8.43
N LEU A 437 -16.21 21.14 -9.35
CA LEU A 437 -16.83 20.49 -10.49
C LEU A 437 -16.76 18.97 -10.31
N ALA A 438 -17.88 18.28 -10.51
CA ALA A 438 -17.95 16.83 -10.52
C ALA A 438 -18.27 16.33 -11.93
N ALA A 439 -17.42 15.46 -12.46
CA ALA A 439 -17.64 14.75 -13.71
C ALA A 439 -17.66 13.24 -13.43
N ASP A 440 -18.71 12.56 -13.89
CA ASP A 440 -18.94 11.14 -13.62
C ASP A 440 -19.27 10.38 -14.92
N TYR A 441 -18.71 9.19 -15.09
CA TYR A 441 -19.07 8.33 -16.20
C TYR A 441 -20.37 7.60 -15.91
N SER A 442 -21.44 8.04 -16.56
CA SER A 442 -22.78 7.46 -16.39
C SER A 442 -22.81 5.98 -16.77
N GLN A 443 -22.80 5.10 -15.76
CA GLN A 443 -22.93 3.65 -15.89
C GLN A 443 -21.87 3.01 -16.81
N ILE A 444 -20.61 3.42 -16.67
CA ILE A 444 -19.52 2.94 -17.54
C ILE A 444 -19.43 1.41 -17.62
N GLU A 445 -19.63 0.70 -16.52
CA GLU A 445 -19.56 -0.76 -16.50
C GLU A 445 -20.64 -1.41 -17.37
N LEU A 446 -21.88 -0.92 -17.30
CA LEU A 446 -22.98 -1.42 -18.13
C LEU A 446 -22.76 -1.09 -19.61
N ARG A 447 -22.21 0.09 -19.91
CA ARG A 447 -21.85 0.48 -21.28
C ARG A 447 -20.75 -0.39 -21.86
N LEU A 448 -19.74 -0.72 -21.06
CA LEU A 448 -18.67 -1.64 -21.47
C LEU A 448 -19.23 -3.05 -21.69
N ILE A 449 -20.13 -3.54 -20.83
CA ILE A 449 -20.80 -4.83 -21.03
C ILE A 449 -21.58 -4.84 -22.35
N ALA A 450 -22.36 -3.79 -22.63
CA ALA A 450 -23.11 -3.68 -23.88
C ALA A 450 -22.20 -3.67 -25.12
N GLU A 451 -21.09 -2.93 -25.07
CA GLU A 451 -20.08 -2.91 -26.13
C GLU A 451 -19.42 -4.29 -26.30
N ILE A 452 -19.02 -4.95 -25.21
CA ILE A 452 -18.35 -6.26 -25.28
C ILE A 452 -19.32 -7.36 -25.76
N SER A 453 -20.59 -7.30 -25.34
CA SER A 453 -21.60 -8.28 -25.76
C SER A 453 -22.10 -8.05 -27.19
N GLN A 454 -21.88 -6.86 -27.75
CA GLN A 454 -22.43 -6.42 -29.05
C GLN A 454 -23.95 -6.60 -29.11
N ASP A 455 -24.62 -6.51 -27.96
CA ASP A 455 -26.08 -6.60 -27.89
C ASP A 455 -26.69 -5.34 -28.51
N LYS A 456 -27.66 -5.54 -29.41
CA LYS A 456 -28.33 -4.44 -30.12
C LYS A 456 -29.43 -3.78 -29.30
N ALA A 457 -29.97 -4.48 -28.30
CA ALA A 457 -31.00 -3.97 -27.40
C ALA A 457 -30.38 -3.07 -26.32
#